data_AF-A0A836M221-F1
#
_entry.id   AF-A0A836M221-F1
#
_cell.length_a   1.000
_cell.length_b   1.000
_cell.length_c   1.000
_cell.angle_alpha   90.00
_cell.angle_beta   90.00
_cell.angle_gamma   90.00
#
_symmetry.space_group_name_H-M   'P 1'
#
loop_
_entity.id
_entity.type
_entity.pdbx_description
1 polymer ?
#
loop_
_entity_poly.entity_id
_entity_poly.type
_entity_poly.pdbx_seq_one_letter_code
_entity_poly.pdbx_strand_id
1 'polypeptide(L)'
;MKMKLLMMSVLSTSLFLVACGGGSSDDGPATTNPSGTPINNIQNPVVKVEAYTSTNLGSVAAESSILTYKMLGQSGQEVQATSLVFTPITPPPVGGWPIVVWAHGTTGVADACAPSKAALADSTKDLISKLLAAGYVVVAPDYEGLGTPGIHPFLNVKSEAFSITDAVVAARNYLSQRNLLTSKKWVTVGHSQGGHAALGAAQYASRAQLDYKGTVAVAPASNLGSILVDGEAQVANAPIDIKIGTYAQLDTYTALVTAGIRNTQPSFDYGQVFTSQISSIAAQAENLCSGPLYGAFYEGMSNYAKDHNGTLDGFTRTQPNFMAVPLVKTFLDKDSQPLQVKVTTPIIIYQGIADPTVPKLATDLLISNATAVGTKINNYVTGNWDHGTAMSSNVDNIVGNVQSLLAAQ
;
A
#
# COMPACT_ATOMS: atom_id res chain seq x y z
N MET A 1 -7.70 51.61 54.43
CA MET A 1 -8.07 50.38 53.69
C MET A 1 -8.46 50.75 52.27
N LYS A 2 -7.47 50.89 51.37
CA LYS A 2 -7.63 50.94 49.90
C LYS A 2 -6.36 50.32 49.31
N MET A 3 -6.56 49.23 48.57
CA MET A 3 -5.53 48.33 48.03
C MET A 3 -4.69 49.01 46.94
N LYS A 4 -3.39 48.75 47.01
CA LYS A 4 -2.40 48.96 45.95
C LYS A 4 -2.55 47.88 44.88
N LEU A 5 -2.43 48.24 43.61
CA LEU A 5 -1.94 47.35 42.56
C LEU A 5 -0.95 48.15 41.70
N LEU A 6 0.35 47.88 41.89
CA LEU A 6 1.42 48.32 40.98
C LEU A 6 1.68 47.20 39.98
N MET A 7 1.69 47.56 38.70
CA MET A 7 2.18 46.73 37.59
C MET A 7 3.66 46.40 37.80
N MET A 8 4.01 45.11 37.73
CA MET A 8 5.40 44.64 37.58
C MET A 8 5.59 44.15 36.15
N SER A 9 6.37 44.90 35.38
CA SER A 9 7.00 44.49 34.13
C SER A 9 8.28 43.71 34.46
N VAL A 10 8.35 42.44 34.07
CA VAL A 10 9.57 41.64 34.18
C VAL A 10 10.21 41.55 32.79
N LEU A 11 11.30 42.28 32.60
CA LEU A 11 12.31 41.98 31.59
C LEU A 11 13.20 40.86 32.14
N SER A 12 13.39 39.79 31.40
CA SER A 12 14.50 38.86 31.62
C SER A 12 15.21 38.58 30.29
N THR A 13 16.38 39.20 30.17
CA THR A 13 17.47 38.89 29.25
C THR A 13 17.94 37.45 29.44
N SER A 14 18.26 36.75 28.34
CA SER A 14 18.95 35.46 28.38
C SER A 14 20.03 35.43 27.31
N LEU A 15 21.25 35.18 27.76
CA LEU A 15 22.50 35.12 27.01
C LEU A 15 22.45 34.11 25.85
N PHE A 16 22.92 34.52 24.68
CA PHE A 16 23.32 33.61 23.60
C PHE A 16 24.71 33.05 23.91
N LEU A 17 24.78 31.76 24.23
CA LEU A 17 26.01 30.97 24.15
C LEU A 17 26.07 30.32 22.76
N VAL A 18 27.05 30.76 21.97
CA VAL A 18 27.40 30.16 20.68
C VAL A 18 28.14 28.85 20.96
N ALA A 19 27.53 27.73 20.61
CA ALA A 19 28.20 26.45 20.47
C ALA A 19 28.20 26.06 18.99
N CYS A 20 29.37 26.15 18.36
CA CYS A 20 29.62 25.56 17.05
C CYS A 20 29.67 24.03 17.20
N GLY A 21 28.70 23.34 16.59
CA GLY A 21 28.69 21.89 16.44
C GLY A 21 28.01 21.57 15.11
N GLY A 22 28.82 21.20 14.11
CA GLY A 22 28.39 20.98 12.73
C GLY A 22 27.50 19.74 12.56
N GLY A 23 26.38 19.97 11.89
CA GLY A 23 25.43 18.97 11.43
C GLY A 23 24.25 19.70 10.78
N SER A 24 24.44 20.20 9.55
CA SER A 24 23.34 20.75 8.75
C SER A 24 22.41 19.60 8.36
N SER A 25 21.43 19.32 9.21
CA SER A 25 20.11 18.88 8.74
C SER A 25 19.42 20.12 8.18
N ASP A 26 19.58 20.37 6.89
CA ASP A 26 18.76 21.33 6.14
C ASP A 26 17.34 20.75 5.99
N ASP A 27 16.65 20.56 7.11
CA ASP A 27 15.21 20.29 7.13
C ASP A 27 14.48 21.63 6.98
N GLY A 28 14.63 22.24 5.81
CA GLY A 28 13.72 23.29 5.38
C GLY A 28 12.29 22.73 5.36
N PRO A 29 11.25 23.55 5.62
CA PRO A 29 9.87 23.07 5.61
C PRO A 29 9.58 22.37 4.28
N ALA A 30 9.04 21.16 4.34
CA ALA A 30 8.70 20.38 3.16
C ALA A 30 7.89 21.25 2.18
N THR A 31 8.42 21.42 0.97
CA THR A 31 7.70 22.15 -0.06
C THR A 31 6.42 21.38 -0.39
N THR A 32 5.28 22.03 -0.23
CA THR A 32 3.98 21.45 -0.54
C THR A 32 3.43 22.10 -1.80
N ASN A 33 2.67 21.34 -2.58
CA ASN A 33 1.90 21.90 -3.68
C ASN A 33 0.63 22.60 -3.14
N PRO A 34 -0.15 23.31 -3.99
CA PRO A 34 -1.37 24.00 -3.55
C PRO A 34 -2.43 23.11 -2.88
N SER A 35 -2.38 21.79 -3.07
CA SER A 35 -3.25 20.82 -2.38
C SER A 35 -2.73 20.40 -1.00
N GLY A 36 -1.60 20.93 -0.55
CA GLY A 36 -0.94 20.56 0.70
C GLY A 36 -0.16 19.25 0.63
N THR A 37 -0.04 18.62 -0.54
CA THR A 37 0.75 17.41 -0.74
C THR A 37 2.24 17.76 -0.81
N PRO A 38 3.11 17.13 0.00
CA PRO A 38 4.56 17.30 -0.12
C PRO A 38 5.04 16.87 -1.51
N ILE A 39 5.76 17.74 -2.20
CA ILE A 39 6.37 17.39 -3.49
C ILE A 39 7.60 16.52 -3.26
N ASN A 40 7.93 15.66 -4.21
CA ASN A 40 9.20 14.92 -4.16
C ASN A 40 10.33 15.85 -4.65
N ASN A 41 11.22 16.22 -3.72
CA ASN A 41 12.43 17.02 -3.94
C ASN A 41 13.73 16.25 -3.61
N ILE A 42 13.64 14.92 -3.49
CA ILE A 42 14.75 14.04 -3.09
C ILE A 42 15.86 14.11 -4.14
N GLN A 43 17.06 14.48 -3.71
CA GLN A 43 18.25 14.54 -4.56
C GLN A 43 18.93 13.17 -4.62
N ASN A 44 19.38 12.78 -5.82
CA ASN A 44 20.00 11.47 -6.07
C ASN A 44 19.15 10.33 -5.50
N PRO A 45 17.91 10.14 -6.00
CA PRO A 45 16.93 9.24 -5.37
C PRO A 45 17.33 7.76 -5.45
N VAL A 46 18.30 7.40 -6.28
CA VAL A 46 18.77 6.02 -6.47
C VAL A 46 19.97 5.76 -5.57
N VAL A 47 19.86 4.75 -4.71
CA VAL A 47 20.94 4.32 -3.79
C VAL A 47 21.74 3.17 -4.37
N LYS A 48 21.05 2.15 -4.90
CA LYS A 48 21.67 0.91 -5.38
C LYS A 48 20.81 0.31 -6.50
N VAL A 49 21.47 -0.38 -7.42
CA VAL A 49 20.82 -1.15 -8.49
C VAL A 49 21.43 -2.54 -8.56
N GLU A 50 20.59 -3.55 -8.63
CA GLU A 50 20.97 -4.96 -8.75
C GLU A 50 20.15 -5.64 -9.86
N ALA A 51 20.67 -6.73 -10.43
CA ALA A 51 19.89 -7.52 -11.38
C ALA A 51 18.82 -8.33 -10.64
N TYR A 52 17.57 -8.28 -11.12
CA TYR A 52 16.51 -9.16 -10.64
C TYR A 52 16.47 -10.43 -11.50
N THR A 53 16.73 -11.59 -10.89
CA THR A 53 16.87 -12.87 -11.59
C THR A 53 15.82 -13.93 -11.19
N SER A 54 15.01 -13.66 -10.17
CA SER A 54 14.04 -14.63 -9.64
C SER A 54 12.87 -14.90 -10.59
N THR A 55 12.63 -14.03 -11.56
CA THR A 55 11.62 -14.22 -12.61
C THR A 55 12.24 -13.95 -13.98
N ASN A 56 12.14 -14.92 -14.90
CA ASN A 56 12.61 -14.73 -16.27
C ASN A 56 11.54 -14.05 -17.14
N LEU A 57 11.81 -12.82 -17.56
CA LEU A 57 11.01 -12.07 -18.54
C LEU A 57 11.81 -11.74 -19.82
N GLY A 58 12.94 -12.42 -20.06
CA GLY A 58 13.89 -12.06 -21.12
C GLY A 58 13.34 -12.14 -22.56
N SER A 59 12.18 -12.75 -22.77
CA SER A 59 11.47 -12.73 -24.06
C SER A 59 10.83 -11.38 -24.39
N VAL A 60 10.61 -10.52 -23.39
CA VAL A 60 9.91 -9.22 -23.52
C VAL A 60 10.61 -8.07 -22.79
N ALA A 61 11.46 -8.36 -21.81
CA ALA A 61 12.25 -7.39 -21.05
C ALA A 61 13.69 -7.33 -21.60
N ALA A 62 14.20 -6.12 -21.87
CA ALA A 62 15.63 -5.90 -22.07
C ALA A 62 16.39 -6.00 -20.74
N GLU A 63 15.76 -5.55 -19.66
CA GLU A 63 16.36 -5.54 -18.33
C GLU A 63 15.31 -5.77 -17.25
N SER A 64 15.73 -6.46 -16.19
CA SER A 64 14.98 -6.66 -14.95
C SER A 64 15.90 -6.30 -13.79
N SER A 65 15.55 -5.25 -13.04
CA SER A 65 16.43 -4.66 -12.02
C SER A 65 15.70 -4.47 -10.71
N ILE A 66 16.42 -4.65 -9.59
CA ILE A 66 16.02 -4.20 -8.26
C ILE A 66 16.66 -2.83 -8.05
N LEU A 67 15.83 -1.82 -7.78
CA LEU A 67 16.23 -0.46 -7.51
C LEU A 67 16.00 -0.15 -6.02
N THR A 68 17.05 0.07 -5.25
CA THR A 68 16.92 0.68 -3.92
C THR A 68 16.87 2.19 -4.09
N TYR A 69 15.79 2.80 -3.62
CA TYR A 69 15.53 4.23 -3.77
C TYR A 69 15.14 4.89 -2.45
N LYS A 70 15.34 6.20 -2.40
CA LYS A 70 14.93 7.07 -1.29
C LYS A 70 13.48 7.53 -1.48
N MET A 71 12.71 7.55 -0.40
CA MET A 71 11.35 8.07 -0.36
C MET A 71 11.08 8.79 0.96
N LEU A 72 10.02 9.60 1.00
CA LEU A 72 9.53 10.14 2.27
C LEU A 72 8.68 9.08 2.99
N GLY A 73 9.14 8.61 4.14
CA GLY A 73 8.44 7.61 4.95
C GLY A 73 7.28 8.18 5.76
N GLN A 74 6.48 7.28 6.34
CA GLN A 74 5.32 7.65 7.15
C GLN A 74 5.70 8.42 8.43
N SER A 75 6.93 8.22 8.93
CA SER A 75 7.54 8.97 10.03
C SER A 75 7.86 10.44 9.69
N GLY A 76 7.75 10.83 8.41
CA GLY A 76 8.16 12.15 7.92
C GLY A 76 9.66 12.29 7.64
N GLN A 77 10.42 11.19 7.76
CA GLN A 77 11.85 11.15 7.46
C GLN A 77 12.13 10.52 6.10
N GLU A 78 13.27 10.83 5.49
CA GLU A 78 13.74 10.08 4.30
C GLU A 78 14.09 8.65 4.72
N VAL A 79 13.50 7.68 4.04
CA VAL A 79 13.74 6.24 4.22
C VAL A 79 14.11 5.60 2.88
N GLN A 80 14.62 4.37 2.91
CA GLN A 80 14.89 3.59 1.70
C GLN A 80 13.81 2.53 1.51
N ALA A 81 13.44 2.28 0.26
CA ALA A 81 12.61 1.15 -0.16
C ALA A 81 13.19 0.54 -1.45
N THR A 82 12.67 -0.60 -1.86
CA THR A 82 13.07 -1.26 -3.11
C THR A 82 11.92 -1.30 -4.12
N SER A 83 12.28 -1.35 -5.39
CA SER A 83 11.33 -1.50 -6.49
C SER A 83 11.92 -2.37 -7.58
N LEU A 84 11.12 -3.26 -8.16
CA LEU A 84 11.46 -3.89 -9.42
C LEU A 84 11.22 -2.90 -10.57
N VAL A 85 12.17 -2.82 -11.49
CA VAL A 85 12.07 -2.00 -12.71
C VAL A 85 12.36 -2.90 -13.91
N PHE A 86 11.40 -2.94 -14.84
CA PHE A 86 11.50 -3.73 -16.06
C PHE A 86 11.44 -2.80 -17.27
N THR A 87 12.39 -2.95 -18.20
CA THR A 87 12.41 -2.18 -19.46
C THR A 87 12.00 -3.05 -20.64
N PRO A 88 11.19 -2.55 -21.59
CA PRO A 88 10.86 -3.29 -22.80
C PRO A 88 12.09 -3.66 -23.63
N ILE A 89 12.01 -4.78 -24.35
CA ILE A 89 13.05 -5.16 -25.33
C ILE A 89 13.09 -4.21 -26.54
N THR A 90 11.98 -3.54 -26.84
CA THR A 90 11.89 -2.52 -27.90
C THR A 90 12.58 -1.23 -27.48
N PRO A 91 13.27 -0.51 -28.37
CA PRO A 91 13.90 0.77 -28.04
C PRO A 91 12.88 1.83 -27.57
N PRO A 92 13.32 2.86 -26.82
CA PRO A 92 12.44 3.97 -26.44
C PRO A 92 11.80 4.62 -27.67
N PRO A 93 10.47 4.82 -27.70
CA PRO A 93 9.83 5.59 -28.76
C PRO A 93 10.20 7.08 -28.66
N VAL A 94 9.83 7.86 -29.67
CA VAL A 94 9.93 9.33 -29.60
C VAL A 94 9.14 9.83 -28.38
N GLY A 95 9.80 10.57 -27.49
CA GLY A 95 9.23 11.01 -26.21
C GLY A 95 9.40 10.03 -25.04
N GLY A 96 10.01 8.87 -25.27
CA GLY A 96 10.35 7.87 -24.26
C GLY A 96 9.22 6.92 -23.89
N TRP A 97 9.55 5.79 -23.25
CA TRP A 97 8.54 4.83 -22.79
C TRP A 97 7.63 5.46 -21.72
N PRO A 98 6.30 5.37 -21.84
CA PRO A 98 5.41 5.59 -20.71
C PRO A 98 5.67 4.60 -19.58
N ILE A 99 5.36 5.01 -18.35
CA ILE A 99 5.57 4.18 -17.15
C ILE A 99 4.23 3.61 -16.68
N VAL A 100 4.19 2.31 -16.43
CA VAL A 100 3.06 1.66 -15.75
C VAL A 100 3.58 1.15 -14.41
N VAL A 101 2.94 1.60 -13.34
CA VAL A 101 3.24 1.07 -12.01
C VAL A 101 2.36 -0.15 -11.77
N TRP A 102 2.96 -1.29 -11.48
CA TRP A 102 2.26 -2.44 -10.91
C TRP A 102 2.37 -2.41 -9.39
N ALA A 103 1.25 -2.16 -8.72
CA ALA A 103 1.10 -2.16 -7.28
C ALA A 103 0.66 -3.56 -6.82
N HIS A 104 1.46 -4.22 -5.98
CA HIS A 104 1.24 -5.61 -5.59
C HIS A 104 0.19 -5.76 -4.48
N GLY A 105 -0.47 -6.92 -4.43
CA GLY A 105 -1.35 -7.30 -3.33
C GLY A 105 -0.58 -7.73 -2.06
N THR A 106 -1.30 -8.14 -1.03
CA THR A 106 -0.72 -8.43 0.30
C THR A 106 0.28 -9.57 0.32
N THR A 107 1.53 -9.26 0.65
CA THR A 107 2.60 -10.24 0.87
C THR A 107 2.98 -10.40 2.35
N GLY A 108 2.77 -9.38 3.18
CA GLY A 108 3.17 -9.35 4.60
C GLY A 108 3.68 -7.97 4.99
N VAL A 109 4.25 -7.83 6.20
CA VAL A 109 4.89 -6.56 6.62
C VAL A 109 6.38 -6.66 6.93
N ALA A 110 6.91 -7.89 6.98
CA ALA A 110 8.32 -8.13 7.22
C ALA A 110 9.13 -7.86 5.94
N ASP A 111 10.36 -7.39 6.12
CA ASP A 111 11.30 -7.09 5.04
C ASP A 111 11.45 -8.26 4.02
N ALA A 112 11.43 -9.50 4.49
CA ALA A 112 11.54 -10.69 3.65
C ALA A 112 10.34 -10.92 2.71
N CYS A 113 9.21 -10.24 2.93
CA CYS A 113 7.98 -10.41 2.16
C CYS A 113 7.90 -9.53 0.91
N ALA A 114 8.94 -8.75 0.62
CA ALA A 114 9.02 -7.92 -0.56
C ALA A 114 8.95 -8.74 -1.86
N PRO A 115 8.11 -8.36 -2.84
CA PRO A 115 8.13 -8.96 -4.17
C PRO A 115 9.52 -9.04 -4.82
N SER A 116 10.39 -8.05 -4.58
CA SER A 116 11.76 -8.06 -5.12
C SER A 116 12.65 -9.21 -4.60
N LYS A 117 12.28 -9.84 -3.48
CA LYS A 117 13.02 -10.96 -2.88
C LYS A 117 12.52 -12.35 -3.32
N ALA A 118 11.46 -12.42 -4.12
CA ALA A 118 10.83 -13.68 -4.53
C ALA A 118 10.58 -13.74 -6.05
N ALA A 119 10.26 -14.93 -6.55
CA ALA A 119 9.71 -15.07 -7.89
C ALA A 119 8.27 -14.53 -7.92
N LEU A 120 7.89 -13.86 -9.00
CA LEU A 120 6.53 -13.35 -9.18
C LEU A 120 5.55 -14.50 -9.46
N ALA A 121 4.28 -14.31 -9.12
CA ALA A 121 3.21 -15.23 -9.49
C ALA A 121 2.95 -15.19 -11.01
N ASP A 122 2.43 -16.28 -11.59
CA ASP A 122 2.23 -16.36 -13.05
C ASP A 122 1.25 -15.32 -13.60
N SER A 123 0.19 -14.99 -12.85
CA SER A 123 -0.74 -13.90 -13.23
C SER A 123 -0.04 -12.53 -13.27
N THR A 124 0.87 -12.27 -12.34
CA THR A 124 1.71 -11.07 -12.35
C THR A 124 2.67 -11.08 -13.54
N LYS A 125 3.30 -12.22 -13.83
CA LYS A 125 4.17 -12.37 -15.01
C LYS A 125 3.42 -12.08 -16.29
N ASP A 126 2.20 -12.59 -16.43
CA ASP A 126 1.37 -12.36 -17.62
C ASP A 126 1.06 -10.87 -17.81
N LEU A 127 0.62 -10.17 -16.75
CA LEU A 127 0.38 -8.73 -16.79
C LEU A 127 1.65 -7.96 -17.18
N ILE A 128 2.75 -8.16 -16.46
CA ILE A 128 4.00 -7.44 -16.71
C ILE A 128 4.51 -7.71 -18.12
N SER A 129 4.44 -8.96 -18.57
CA SER A 129 4.88 -9.34 -19.93
C SER A 129 4.07 -8.61 -21.01
N LYS A 130 2.75 -8.51 -20.84
CA LYS A 130 1.87 -7.81 -21.79
C LYS A 130 2.11 -6.30 -21.77
N LEU A 131 2.36 -5.71 -20.61
CA LEU A 131 2.72 -4.29 -20.50
C LEU A 131 4.07 -3.98 -21.16
N LEU A 132 5.08 -4.83 -20.95
CA LEU A 132 6.37 -4.73 -21.61
C LEU A 132 6.26 -4.89 -23.13
N ALA A 133 5.48 -5.88 -23.60
CA ALA A 133 5.22 -6.09 -25.01
C ALA A 133 4.45 -4.91 -25.66
N ALA A 134 3.66 -4.18 -24.87
CA ALA A 134 3.00 -2.95 -25.29
C ALA A 134 3.92 -1.70 -25.26
N GLY A 135 5.20 -1.86 -24.92
CA GLY A 135 6.19 -0.78 -24.96
C GLY A 135 6.19 0.13 -23.72
N TYR A 136 5.83 -0.42 -22.55
CA TYR A 136 5.82 0.33 -21.29
C TYR A 136 6.94 -0.12 -20.35
N VAL A 137 7.61 0.84 -19.71
CA VAL A 137 8.44 0.53 -18.53
C VAL A 137 7.51 0.16 -17.39
N VAL A 138 7.79 -0.97 -16.74
CA VAL A 138 7.03 -1.40 -15.56
C VAL A 138 7.84 -1.10 -14.31
N VAL A 139 7.25 -0.35 -13.38
CA VAL A 139 7.81 -0.07 -12.05
C VAL A 139 6.94 -0.77 -11.02
N ALA A 140 7.53 -1.52 -10.12
CA ALA A 140 6.82 -2.30 -9.12
C ALA A 140 7.46 -2.09 -7.75
N PRO A 141 7.00 -1.08 -6.99
CA PRO A 141 7.55 -0.78 -5.67
C PRO A 141 7.16 -1.88 -4.68
N ASP A 142 8.08 -2.23 -3.78
CA ASP A 142 7.79 -3.16 -2.68
C ASP A 142 7.02 -2.49 -1.54
N TYR A 143 6.94 -1.16 -1.51
CA TYR A 143 6.44 -0.31 -0.41
C TYR A 143 7.42 -0.10 0.75
N GLU A 144 7.23 1.01 1.48
CA GLU A 144 7.97 1.34 2.70
C GLU A 144 8.04 0.13 3.64
N GLY A 145 9.23 -0.20 4.15
CA GLY A 145 9.44 -1.30 5.09
C GLY A 145 9.47 -2.71 4.48
N LEU A 146 9.29 -2.84 3.16
CA LEU A 146 9.52 -4.08 2.43
C LEU A 146 10.79 -3.96 1.58
N GLY A 147 11.65 -4.98 1.67
CA GLY A 147 12.91 -5.07 0.91
C GLY A 147 14.06 -4.24 1.51
N THR A 148 13.76 -3.46 2.54
CA THR A 148 14.69 -2.73 3.40
C THR A 148 14.33 -2.90 4.88
N PRO A 149 15.26 -2.65 5.83
CA PRO A 149 14.95 -2.74 7.25
C PRO A 149 13.80 -1.82 7.67
N GLY A 150 12.80 -2.38 8.35
CA GLY A 150 11.63 -1.64 8.83
C GLY A 150 10.41 -2.56 8.93
N ILE A 151 9.27 -1.97 9.30
CA ILE A 151 7.96 -2.63 9.27
C ILE A 151 7.10 -1.88 8.25
N HIS A 152 6.49 -2.62 7.33
CA HIS A 152 5.60 -2.02 6.35
C HIS A 152 4.35 -1.40 7.00
N PRO A 153 4.05 -0.10 6.77
CA PRO A 153 2.78 0.54 7.15
C PRO A 153 1.60 0.01 6.30
N PHE A 154 1.26 -1.27 6.51
CA PHE A 154 0.26 -2.00 5.74
C PHE A 154 -1.07 -1.26 5.63
N LEU A 155 -1.56 -1.07 4.40
CA LEU A 155 -2.80 -0.35 4.09
C LEU A 155 -2.83 1.09 4.63
N ASN A 156 -1.67 1.72 4.79
CA ASN A 156 -1.60 3.17 4.99
C ASN A 156 -1.55 3.87 3.63
N VAL A 157 -2.63 4.56 3.26
CA VAL A 157 -2.80 5.20 1.95
C VAL A 157 -1.63 6.09 1.59
N LYS A 158 -1.16 6.89 2.54
CA LYS A 158 -0.09 7.88 2.31
C LYS A 158 1.25 7.20 2.08
N SER A 159 1.62 6.24 2.92
CA SER A 159 2.88 5.50 2.80
C SER A 159 2.98 4.73 1.48
N GLU A 160 1.92 3.99 1.11
CA GLU A 160 1.88 3.23 -0.15
C GLU A 160 1.89 4.16 -1.38
N ALA A 161 1.15 5.26 -1.32
CA ALA A 161 1.15 6.26 -2.39
C ALA A 161 2.53 6.90 -2.58
N PHE A 162 3.23 7.22 -1.49
CA PHE A 162 4.56 7.83 -1.55
C PHE A 162 5.60 6.84 -2.05
N SER A 163 5.48 5.58 -1.65
CA SER A 163 6.28 4.48 -2.20
C SER A 163 6.14 4.43 -3.73
N ILE A 164 4.92 4.52 -4.26
CA ILE A 164 4.65 4.54 -5.69
C ILE A 164 5.21 5.81 -6.37
N THR A 165 4.88 7.00 -5.88
CA THR A 165 5.28 8.25 -6.55
C THR A 165 6.79 8.41 -6.58
N ASP A 166 7.47 8.03 -5.49
CA ASP A 166 8.91 8.21 -5.37
C ASP A 166 9.66 7.12 -6.15
N ALA A 167 9.11 5.90 -6.26
CA ALA A 167 9.65 4.84 -7.13
C ALA A 167 9.63 5.24 -8.61
N VAL A 168 8.54 5.86 -9.09
CA VAL A 168 8.45 6.34 -10.49
C VAL A 168 9.51 7.40 -10.77
N VAL A 169 9.71 8.34 -9.84
CA VAL A 169 10.75 9.38 -9.96
C VAL A 169 12.15 8.75 -9.97
N ALA A 170 12.41 7.79 -9.07
CA ALA A 170 13.69 7.09 -8.98
C ALA A 170 13.99 6.24 -10.24
N ALA A 171 13.01 5.47 -10.72
CA ALA A 171 13.14 4.67 -11.95
C ALA A 171 13.42 5.56 -13.16
N ARG A 172 12.70 6.69 -13.28
CA ARG A 172 12.97 7.66 -14.34
C ARG A 172 14.37 8.27 -14.23
N ASN A 173 14.82 8.63 -13.02
CA ASN A 173 16.16 9.16 -12.78
C ASN A 173 17.24 8.14 -13.21
N TYR A 174 17.11 6.89 -12.76
CA TYR A 174 17.97 5.77 -13.12
C TYR A 174 18.10 5.59 -14.64
N LEU A 175 16.97 5.49 -15.34
CA LEU A 175 16.93 5.26 -16.78
C LEU A 175 17.51 6.46 -17.57
N SER A 176 17.22 7.68 -17.12
CA SER A 176 17.75 8.90 -17.75
C SER A 176 19.28 8.98 -17.70
N GLN A 177 19.89 8.58 -16.58
CA GLN A 177 21.37 8.52 -16.44
C GLN A 177 22.02 7.52 -17.40
N ARG A 178 21.24 6.58 -17.94
CA ARG A 178 21.67 5.55 -18.91
C ARG A 178 21.26 5.88 -20.35
N ASN A 179 20.83 7.11 -20.61
CA ASN A 179 20.31 7.56 -21.91
C ASN A 179 19.07 6.77 -22.39
N LEU A 180 18.33 6.16 -21.45
CA LEU A 180 17.06 5.50 -21.72
C LEU A 180 15.92 6.47 -21.41
N LEU A 181 15.31 7.02 -22.45
CA LEU A 181 14.28 8.04 -22.30
C LEU A 181 12.96 7.42 -21.83
N THR A 182 12.38 7.97 -20.76
CA THR A 182 10.99 7.72 -20.37
C THR A 182 10.13 8.96 -20.59
N SER A 183 8.86 8.73 -20.92
CA SER A 183 7.84 9.77 -20.92
C SER A 183 7.62 10.33 -19.52
N LYS A 184 6.97 11.50 -19.44
CA LYS A 184 6.37 11.99 -18.19
C LYS A 184 5.04 11.32 -17.89
N LYS A 185 4.42 10.64 -18.87
CA LYS A 185 3.14 9.96 -18.71
C LYS A 185 3.30 8.70 -17.88
N TRP A 186 2.45 8.55 -16.86
CA TRP A 186 2.41 7.33 -16.06
C TRP A 186 1.01 6.99 -15.56
N VAL A 187 0.76 5.70 -15.32
CA VAL A 187 -0.49 5.16 -14.75
C VAL A 187 -0.18 4.12 -13.68
N THR A 188 -1.17 3.78 -12.87
CA THR A 188 -1.08 2.69 -11.88
C THR A 188 -2.06 1.58 -12.20
N VAL A 189 -1.66 0.35 -11.92
CA VAL A 189 -2.50 -0.85 -11.91
C VAL A 189 -2.22 -1.58 -10.61
N GLY A 190 -3.26 -2.01 -9.88
CA GLY A 190 -3.05 -2.80 -8.67
C GLY A 190 -4.24 -3.65 -8.28
N HIS A 191 -3.97 -4.70 -7.50
CA HIS A 191 -4.96 -5.66 -7.03
C HIS A 191 -4.96 -5.78 -5.50
N SER A 192 -6.14 -5.86 -4.87
CA SER A 192 -6.27 -6.01 -3.41
C SER A 192 -5.66 -4.81 -2.67
N GLN A 193 -4.68 -5.01 -1.79
CA GLN A 193 -3.82 -3.94 -1.26
C GLN A 193 -3.21 -3.06 -2.38
N GLY A 194 -2.78 -3.66 -3.48
CA GLY A 194 -2.23 -2.91 -4.60
C GLY A 194 -3.27 -2.01 -5.27
N GLY A 195 -4.54 -2.43 -5.27
CA GLY A 195 -5.65 -1.60 -5.74
C GLY A 195 -5.87 -0.41 -4.81
N HIS A 196 -5.79 -0.62 -3.50
CA HIS A 196 -5.78 0.44 -2.49
C HIS A 196 -4.61 1.43 -2.71
N ALA A 197 -3.39 0.91 -2.86
CA ALA A 197 -2.19 1.72 -3.13
C ALA A 197 -2.31 2.52 -4.43
N ALA A 198 -2.88 1.93 -5.49
CA ALA A 198 -3.08 2.59 -6.79
C ALA A 198 -4.08 3.76 -6.69
N LEU A 199 -5.15 3.62 -5.89
CA LEU A 199 -6.07 4.72 -5.58
C LEU A 199 -5.39 5.79 -4.72
N GLY A 200 -4.56 5.41 -3.74
CA GLY A 200 -3.75 6.34 -2.96
C GLY A 200 -2.78 7.14 -3.85
N ALA A 201 -2.09 6.47 -4.77
CA ALA A 201 -1.24 7.13 -5.77
C ALA A 201 -2.04 8.12 -6.63
N ALA A 202 -3.31 7.84 -6.93
CA ALA A 202 -4.16 8.81 -7.62
C ALA A 202 -4.44 10.08 -6.80
N GLN A 203 -4.56 9.98 -5.47
CA GLN A 203 -4.71 11.12 -4.57
C GLN A 203 -3.42 11.95 -4.48
N TYR A 204 -2.27 11.28 -4.46
CA TYR A 204 -0.96 11.92 -4.24
C TYR A 204 -0.11 12.06 -5.50
N ALA A 205 -0.65 11.80 -6.69
CA ALA A 205 0.10 11.75 -7.95
C ALA A 205 0.94 12.99 -8.25
N SER A 206 0.45 14.15 -7.82
CA SER A 206 1.13 15.45 -7.95
C SER A 206 2.49 15.50 -7.26
N ARG A 207 2.74 14.64 -6.26
CA ARG A 207 4.04 14.47 -5.60
C ARG A 207 5.15 14.11 -6.58
N ALA A 208 4.86 13.26 -7.56
CA ALA A 208 5.84 12.82 -8.55
C ALA A 208 6.27 13.94 -9.51
N GLN A 209 5.49 15.03 -9.62
CA GLN A 209 5.71 16.12 -10.59
C GLN A 209 5.78 15.61 -12.05
N LEU A 210 4.96 14.60 -12.35
CA LEU A 210 4.83 13.93 -13.64
C LEU A 210 3.37 13.97 -14.12
N ASP A 211 3.15 13.59 -15.39
CA ASP A 211 1.84 13.61 -16.03
C ASP A 211 1.09 12.31 -15.73
N TYR A 212 0.40 12.28 -14.58
CA TYR A 212 -0.39 11.12 -14.16
C TYR A 212 -1.67 11.00 -14.98
N LYS A 213 -1.86 9.85 -15.64
CA LYS A 213 -2.98 9.62 -16.56
C LYS A 213 -4.15 8.83 -15.97
N GLY A 214 -4.02 8.28 -14.77
CA GLY A 214 -5.10 7.59 -14.08
C GLY A 214 -4.70 6.22 -13.53
N THR A 215 -5.71 5.48 -13.07
CA THR A 215 -5.53 4.20 -12.38
C THR A 215 -6.52 3.13 -12.82
N VAL A 216 -6.07 1.88 -12.79
CA VAL A 216 -6.92 0.69 -12.83
C VAL A 216 -6.76 -0.05 -11.50
N ALA A 217 -7.78 0.01 -10.64
CA ALA A 217 -7.79 -0.65 -9.34
C ALA A 217 -8.68 -1.91 -9.39
N VAL A 218 -8.13 -3.06 -9.01
CA VAL A 218 -8.84 -4.34 -9.01
C VAL A 218 -9.05 -4.78 -7.56
N ALA A 219 -10.30 -5.03 -7.18
CA ALA A 219 -10.69 -5.41 -5.81
C ALA A 219 -9.98 -4.56 -4.73
N PRO A 220 -10.02 -3.22 -4.81
CA PRO A 220 -9.24 -2.37 -3.92
C PRO A 220 -9.67 -2.57 -2.46
N ALA A 221 -8.73 -2.94 -1.59
CA ALA A 221 -9.00 -3.05 -0.16
C ALA A 221 -9.48 -1.70 0.39
N SER A 222 -10.66 -1.68 1.00
CA SER A 222 -11.28 -0.47 1.56
C SER A 222 -12.25 -0.85 2.66
N ASN A 223 -12.70 0.14 3.45
CA ASN A 223 -13.75 -0.08 4.46
C ASN A 223 -13.48 -1.28 5.39
N LEU A 224 -12.24 -1.45 5.83
CA LEU A 224 -11.77 -2.65 6.55
C LEU A 224 -12.60 -3.00 7.78
N GLY A 225 -13.09 -2.00 8.51
CA GLY A 225 -13.97 -2.21 9.66
C GLY A 225 -15.29 -2.90 9.29
N SER A 226 -15.89 -2.54 8.15
CA SER A 226 -17.08 -3.21 7.62
C SER A 226 -16.78 -4.63 7.19
N ILE A 227 -15.66 -4.86 6.48
CA ILE A 227 -15.23 -6.20 6.07
C ILE A 227 -15.08 -7.11 7.29
N LEU A 228 -14.46 -6.61 8.36
CA LEU A 228 -14.30 -7.36 9.59
C LEU A 228 -15.67 -7.72 10.21
N VAL A 229 -16.52 -6.73 10.47
CA VAL A 229 -17.83 -6.95 11.12
C VAL A 229 -18.71 -7.90 10.30
N ASP A 230 -18.80 -7.67 8.99
CA ASP A 230 -19.65 -8.45 8.11
C ASP A 230 -19.09 -9.86 7.91
N GLY A 231 -17.76 -10.00 7.82
CA GLY A 231 -17.09 -11.30 7.72
C GLY A 231 -17.30 -12.15 8.98
N GLU A 232 -17.21 -11.55 10.17
CA GLU A 232 -17.52 -12.21 11.44
C GLU A 232 -18.97 -12.72 11.46
N ALA A 233 -19.91 -11.87 11.08
CA ALA A 233 -21.33 -12.18 11.06
C ALA A 233 -21.68 -13.27 10.01
N GLN A 234 -21.05 -13.22 8.84
CA GLN A 234 -21.28 -14.14 7.73
C GLN A 234 -21.01 -15.59 8.11
N VAL A 235 -19.96 -15.86 8.90
CA VAL A 235 -19.56 -17.23 9.24
C VAL A 235 -19.96 -17.68 10.63
N ALA A 236 -20.70 -16.86 11.38
CA ALA A 236 -21.13 -17.19 12.76
C ALA A 236 -21.83 -18.55 12.86
N ASN A 237 -22.61 -18.93 11.85
CA ASN A 237 -23.33 -20.22 11.77
C ASN A 237 -22.81 -21.14 10.64
N ALA A 238 -21.66 -20.83 10.06
CA ALA A 238 -21.08 -21.65 9.00
C ALA A 238 -20.46 -22.96 9.54
N PRO A 239 -20.27 -23.98 8.68
CA PRO A 239 -19.45 -25.15 9.00
C PRO A 239 -18.07 -24.75 9.55
N ILE A 240 -17.53 -25.57 10.46
CA ILE A 240 -16.34 -25.25 11.24
C ILE A 240 -15.11 -24.95 10.36
N ASP A 241 -14.94 -25.66 9.25
CA ASP A 241 -13.86 -25.47 8.29
C ASP A 241 -13.94 -24.11 7.58
N ILE A 242 -15.14 -23.73 7.14
CA ILE A 242 -15.39 -22.40 6.55
C ILE A 242 -15.16 -21.31 7.59
N LYS A 243 -15.67 -21.50 8.81
CA LYS A 243 -15.52 -20.57 9.92
C LYS A 243 -14.05 -20.32 10.27
N ILE A 244 -13.25 -21.38 10.44
CA ILE A 244 -11.81 -21.28 10.71
C ILE A 244 -11.10 -20.57 9.57
N GLY A 245 -11.41 -20.93 8.31
CA GLY A 245 -10.80 -20.32 7.14
C GLY A 245 -11.01 -18.81 7.07
N THR A 246 -12.24 -18.35 7.28
CA THR A 246 -12.57 -16.92 7.30
C THR A 246 -11.97 -16.20 8.49
N TYR A 247 -12.06 -16.77 9.70
CA TYR A 247 -11.47 -16.16 10.90
C TYR A 247 -9.95 -16.02 10.79
N ALA A 248 -9.26 -17.02 10.25
CA ALA A 248 -7.81 -16.95 10.05
C ALA A 248 -7.44 -15.82 9.09
N GLN A 249 -8.24 -15.63 8.03
CA GLN A 249 -8.04 -14.52 7.08
C GLN A 249 -8.27 -13.16 7.75
N LEU A 250 -9.36 -12.99 8.49
CA LEU A 250 -9.67 -11.75 9.21
C LEU A 250 -8.58 -11.41 10.25
N ASP A 251 -8.11 -12.40 11.01
CA ASP A 251 -7.04 -12.22 11.99
C ASP A 251 -5.70 -11.89 11.33
N THR A 252 -5.39 -12.52 10.19
CA THR A 252 -4.17 -12.24 9.42
C THR A 252 -4.12 -10.77 9.04
N TYR A 253 -5.17 -10.24 8.41
CA TYR A 253 -5.19 -8.83 8.01
C TYR A 253 -5.23 -7.88 9.21
N THR A 254 -5.96 -8.24 10.27
CA THR A 254 -5.99 -7.45 11.51
C THR A 254 -4.60 -7.39 12.16
N ALA A 255 -3.83 -8.48 12.12
CA ALA A 255 -2.48 -8.55 12.65
C ALA A 255 -1.49 -7.74 11.80
N LEU A 256 -1.59 -7.81 10.47
CA LEU A 256 -0.79 -6.98 9.57
C LEU A 256 -1.09 -5.48 9.73
N VAL A 257 -2.35 -5.09 9.91
CA VAL A 257 -2.74 -3.71 10.25
C VAL A 257 -2.14 -3.29 11.59
N THR A 258 -2.22 -4.15 12.61
CA THR A 258 -1.65 -3.89 13.94
C THR A 258 -0.13 -3.67 13.85
N ALA A 259 0.57 -4.50 13.08
CA ALA A 259 1.99 -4.35 12.78
C ALA A 259 2.28 -3.03 12.03
N GLY A 260 1.47 -2.70 11.03
CA GLY A 260 1.62 -1.48 10.24
C GLY A 260 1.45 -0.20 11.08
N ILE A 261 0.50 -0.18 12.02
CA ILE A 261 0.35 0.93 12.98
C ILE A 261 1.62 1.08 13.83
N ARG A 262 2.26 -0.03 14.22
CA ARG A 262 3.49 -0.04 15.01
C ARG A 262 4.71 0.58 14.31
N ASN A 263 4.68 0.76 12.98
CA ASN A 263 5.74 1.47 12.25
C ASN A 263 6.02 2.87 12.84
N THR A 264 4.96 3.65 13.15
CA THR A 264 5.10 4.96 13.81
C THR A 264 4.74 4.94 15.29
N GLN A 265 4.10 3.86 15.76
CA GLN A 265 3.66 3.68 17.14
C GLN A 265 4.25 2.40 17.75
N PRO A 266 5.58 2.30 17.95
CA PRO A 266 6.22 1.05 18.38
C PRO A 266 5.79 0.56 19.77
N SER A 267 5.17 1.41 20.58
CA SER A 267 4.56 1.05 21.87
C SER A 267 3.14 0.48 21.75
N PHE A 268 2.53 0.47 20.56
CA PHE A 268 1.19 -0.05 20.35
C PHE A 268 1.16 -1.58 20.48
N ASP A 269 0.67 -2.08 21.61
CA ASP A 269 0.68 -3.50 21.95
C ASP A 269 -0.40 -4.33 21.24
N TYR A 270 -0.05 -5.54 20.78
CA TYR A 270 -0.99 -6.48 20.15
C TYR A 270 -2.12 -6.90 21.09
N GLY A 271 -1.91 -6.90 22.41
CA GLY A 271 -2.92 -7.22 23.42
C GLY A 271 -4.07 -6.21 23.50
N GLN A 272 -3.93 -5.02 22.89
CA GLN A 272 -5.03 -4.06 22.72
C GLN A 272 -6.00 -4.48 21.61
N VAL A 273 -5.57 -5.35 20.69
CA VAL A 273 -6.34 -5.82 19.54
C VAL A 273 -6.75 -7.27 19.69
N PHE A 274 -5.83 -8.12 20.15
CA PHE A 274 -5.98 -9.56 20.26
C PHE A 274 -6.04 -10.00 21.72
N THR A 275 -6.79 -11.06 22.00
CA THR A 275 -6.78 -11.67 23.32
C THR A 275 -5.46 -12.40 23.58
N SER A 276 -5.21 -12.79 24.83
CA SER A 276 -4.03 -13.59 25.18
C SER A 276 -3.98 -14.97 24.51
N GLN A 277 -5.09 -15.47 23.95
CA GLN A 277 -5.08 -16.77 23.26
C GLN A 277 -4.36 -16.71 21.91
N ILE A 278 -4.41 -15.57 21.21
CA ILE A 278 -3.84 -15.45 19.86
C ILE A 278 -2.90 -14.25 19.67
N SER A 279 -2.70 -13.39 20.68
CA SER A 279 -1.82 -12.22 20.55
C SER A 279 -0.37 -12.59 20.21
N SER A 280 0.11 -13.76 20.67
CA SER A 280 1.44 -14.27 20.32
C SER A 280 1.53 -14.74 18.87
N ILE A 281 0.44 -15.25 18.27
CA ILE A 281 0.37 -15.56 16.85
C ILE A 281 0.31 -14.27 16.04
N ALA A 282 -0.52 -13.30 16.48
CA ALA A 282 -0.63 -12.00 15.81
C ALA A 282 0.71 -11.25 15.76
N ALA A 283 1.50 -11.27 16.85
CA ALA A 283 2.82 -10.66 16.88
C ALA A 283 3.81 -11.27 15.88
N GLN A 284 3.56 -12.49 15.37
CA GLN A 284 4.38 -13.08 14.31
C GLN A 284 4.23 -12.35 12.97
N ALA A 285 3.23 -11.47 12.80
CA ALA A 285 3.07 -10.64 11.62
C ALA A 285 4.34 -9.82 11.28
N GLU A 286 5.12 -9.41 12.28
CA GLU A 286 6.38 -8.67 12.07
C GLU A 286 7.50 -9.52 11.45
N ASN A 287 7.34 -10.84 11.39
CA ASN A 287 8.36 -11.78 10.92
C ASN A 287 7.87 -12.73 9.82
N LEU A 288 6.56 -13.01 9.78
CA LEU A 288 5.94 -13.91 8.81
C LEU A 288 5.28 -13.14 7.67
N CYS A 289 5.39 -13.71 6.48
CA CYS A 289 4.57 -13.29 5.35
C CYS A 289 3.12 -13.74 5.52
N SER A 290 2.21 -13.14 4.75
CA SER A 290 0.76 -13.28 4.92
C SER A 290 0.28 -14.74 4.88
N GLY A 291 0.83 -15.56 3.97
CA GLY A 291 0.49 -16.98 3.87
C GLY A 291 0.86 -17.80 5.11
N PRO A 292 2.14 -17.80 5.55
CA PRO A 292 2.52 -18.45 6.81
C PRO A 292 1.78 -17.92 8.04
N LEU A 293 1.51 -16.62 8.12
CA LEU A 293 0.74 -16.04 9.21
C LEU A 293 -0.71 -16.56 9.23
N TYR A 294 -1.36 -16.62 8.07
CA TYR A 294 -2.67 -17.25 7.91
C TYR A 294 -2.64 -18.71 8.38
N GLY A 295 -1.61 -19.46 7.98
CA GLY A 295 -1.41 -20.84 8.41
C GLY A 295 -1.33 -20.98 9.92
N ALA A 296 -0.62 -20.08 10.61
CA ALA A 296 -0.49 -20.09 12.06
C ALA A 296 -1.83 -19.85 12.77
N PHE A 297 -2.63 -18.89 12.30
CA PHE A 297 -3.98 -18.67 12.85
C PHE A 297 -4.91 -19.86 12.57
N TYR A 298 -4.91 -20.36 11.33
CA TYR A 298 -5.72 -21.50 10.92
C TYR A 298 -5.40 -22.74 11.77
N GLU A 299 -4.11 -23.04 11.97
CA GLU A 299 -3.65 -24.16 12.78
C GLU A 299 -4.05 -24.01 14.25
N GLY A 300 -3.85 -22.82 14.84
CA GLY A 300 -4.25 -22.55 16.22
C GLY A 300 -5.73 -22.83 16.48
N MET A 301 -6.60 -22.31 15.62
CA MET A 301 -8.04 -22.57 15.68
C MET A 301 -8.40 -24.02 15.40
N SER A 302 -7.75 -24.65 14.42
CA SER A 302 -7.99 -26.07 14.08
C SER A 302 -7.64 -27.01 15.22
N ASN A 303 -6.52 -26.75 15.90
CA ASN A 303 -6.09 -27.54 17.05
C ASN A 303 -7.04 -27.34 18.23
N TYR A 304 -7.45 -26.10 18.51
CA TYR A 304 -8.48 -25.84 19.51
C TYR A 304 -9.77 -26.60 19.22
N ALA A 305 -10.29 -26.50 17.99
CA ALA A 305 -11.54 -27.14 17.62
C ALA A 305 -11.48 -28.68 17.74
N LYS A 306 -10.35 -29.31 17.39
CA LYS A 306 -10.15 -30.76 17.59
C LYS A 306 -10.27 -31.16 19.07
N ASP A 307 -9.74 -30.34 19.96
CA ASP A 307 -9.75 -30.58 21.41
C ASP A 307 -11.10 -30.22 22.08
N HIS A 308 -11.96 -29.49 21.37
CA HIS A 308 -13.22 -28.94 21.89
C HIS A 308 -14.44 -29.39 21.07
N ASN A 309 -14.54 -30.68 20.78
CA ASN A 309 -15.69 -31.31 20.12
C ASN A 309 -16.07 -30.68 18.76
N GLY A 310 -15.09 -30.16 18.02
CA GLY A 310 -15.30 -29.54 16.72
C GLY A 310 -15.90 -28.13 16.78
N THR A 311 -15.84 -27.44 17.92
CA THR A 311 -16.33 -26.06 18.06
C THR A 311 -15.21 -25.08 18.43
N LEU A 312 -15.46 -23.79 18.20
CA LEU A 312 -14.59 -22.69 18.66
C LEU A 312 -15.18 -22.02 19.92
N ASP A 313 -16.10 -22.68 20.61
CA ASP A 313 -16.75 -22.09 21.79
C ASP A 313 -15.71 -21.89 22.89
N GLY A 314 -15.51 -20.64 23.32
CA GLY A 314 -14.47 -20.27 24.29
C GLY A 314 -13.12 -19.90 23.67
N PHE A 315 -12.96 -20.05 22.34
CA PHE A 315 -11.81 -19.52 21.61
C PHE A 315 -12.00 -18.03 21.35
N THR A 316 -11.27 -17.18 22.06
CA THR A 316 -11.41 -15.72 21.93
C THR A 316 -10.27 -15.18 21.07
N ARG A 317 -10.59 -14.39 20.05
CA ARG A 317 -9.62 -13.92 19.04
C ARG A 317 -9.23 -12.46 19.24
N THR A 318 -10.16 -11.55 19.02
CA THR A 318 -9.96 -10.11 19.21
C THR A 318 -10.54 -9.62 20.54
N GLN A 319 -9.98 -8.53 21.07
CA GLN A 319 -10.54 -7.83 22.22
C GLN A 319 -11.93 -7.26 21.89
N PRO A 320 -12.89 -7.27 22.83
CA PRO A 320 -14.14 -6.56 22.64
C PRO A 320 -13.89 -5.07 22.35
N ASN A 321 -14.56 -4.51 21.35
CA ASN A 321 -14.47 -3.10 20.96
C ASN A 321 -13.06 -2.61 20.57
N PHE A 322 -12.14 -3.50 20.15
CA PHE A 322 -10.79 -3.07 19.77
C PHE A 322 -10.75 -2.03 18.64
N MET A 323 -11.74 -2.04 17.74
CA MET A 323 -11.87 -1.02 16.68
C MET A 323 -12.11 0.39 17.22
N ALA A 324 -12.54 0.54 18.48
CA ALA A 324 -12.70 1.83 19.15
C ALA A 324 -11.40 2.32 19.82
N VAL A 325 -10.34 1.50 19.88
CA VAL A 325 -9.02 1.94 20.34
C VAL A 325 -8.55 3.10 19.45
N PRO A 326 -8.11 4.25 20.02
CA PRO A 326 -7.93 5.49 19.24
C PRO A 326 -7.05 5.35 17.99
N LEU A 327 -5.95 4.59 18.09
CA LEU A 327 -5.06 4.33 16.95
C LEU A 327 -5.74 3.47 15.87
N VAL A 328 -6.44 2.41 16.27
CA VAL A 328 -7.18 1.53 15.34
C VAL A 328 -8.31 2.31 14.68
N LYS A 329 -9.08 3.08 15.45
CA LYS A 329 -10.18 3.91 14.93
C LYS A 329 -9.68 4.92 13.91
N THR A 330 -8.60 5.64 14.24
CA THR A 330 -8.00 6.62 13.33
C THR A 330 -7.52 5.94 12.04
N PHE A 331 -6.89 4.77 12.17
CA PHE A 331 -6.45 4.02 11.01
C PHE A 331 -7.62 3.58 10.11
N LEU A 332 -8.66 2.98 10.69
CA LEU A 332 -9.82 2.49 9.96
C LEU A 332 -10.62 3.62 9.29
N ASP A 333 -10.77 4.76 9.96
CA ASP A 333 -11.61 5.87 9.47
C ASP A 333 -10.88 6.80 8.51
N LYS A 334 -9.54 6.86 8.59
CA LYS A 334 -8.75 7.87 7.88
C LYS A 334 -7.56 7.27 7.15
N ASP A 335 -6.60 6.70 7.87
CA ASP A 335 -5.29 6.40 7.29
C ASP A 335 -5.34 5.27 6.25
N SER A 336 -6.35 4.40 6.32
CA SER A 336 -6.60 3.28 5.39
C SER A 336 -7.69 3.53 4.35
N GLN A 337 -8.27 4.73 4.30
CA GLN A 337 -9.37 5.03 3.38
C GLN A 337 -8.87 5.83 2.17
N PRO A 338 -8.77 5.22 0.98
CA PRO A 338 -8.43 5.96 -0.21
C PRO A 338 -9.62 6.80 -0.68
N LEU A 339 -9.35 7.74 -1.59
CA LEU A 339 -10.33 8.62 -2.23
C LEU A 339 -11.17 9.50 -1.27
N GLN A 340 -10.66 9.79 -0.07
CA GLN A 340 -11.26 10.77 0.85
C GLN A 340 -11.17 12.23 0.39
N VAL A 341 -10.44 12.49 -0.71
CA VAL A 341 -10.35 13.79 -1.36
C VAL A 341 -10.69 13.66 -2.84
N LYS A 342 -11.08 14.77 -3.48
CA LYS A 342 -11.39 14.79 -4.90
C LYS A 342 -10.16 14.41 -5.74
N VAL A 343 -10.29 13.34 -6.52
CA VAL A 343 -9.36 12.95 -7.59
C VAL A 343 -9.98 13.30 -8.93
N THR A 344 -9.20 13.96 -9.79
CA THR A 344 -9.67 14.44 -11.11
C THR A 344 -9.17 13.61 -12.27
N THR A 345 -8.13 12.80 -12.07
CA THR A 345 -7.64 11.86 -13.09
C THR A 345 -8.56 10.65 -13.20
N PRO A 346 -8.63 9.98 -14.36
CA PRO A 346 -9.52 8.85 -14.54
C PRO A 346 -9.27 7.68 -13.59
N ILE A 347 -10.35 7.07 -13.09
CA ILE A 347 -10.33 5.87 -12.24
C ILE A 347 -11.18 4.78 -12.86
N ILE A 348 -10.62 3.59 -13.06
CA ILE A 348 -11.33 2.37 -13.47
C ILE A 348 -11.23 1.36 -12.34
N ILE A 349 -12.36 0.80 -11.92
CA ILE A 349 -12.43 -0.20 -10.84
C ILE A 349 -12.96 -1.52 -11.40
N TYR A 350 -12.30 -2.63 -11.08
CA TYR A 350 -12.79 -3.99 -11.30
C TYR A 350 -13.14 -4.64 -9.97
N GLN A 351 -14.28 -5.32 -9.88
CA GLN A 351 -14.71 -6.02 -8.67
C GLN A 351 -15.39 -7.35 -8.97
N GLY A 352 -14.97 -8.40 -8.26
CA GLY A 352 -15.65 -9.69 -8.27
C GLY A 352 -16.92 -9.66 -7.41
N ILE A 353 -18.04 -10.15 -7.95
CA ILE A 353 -19.29 -10.32 -7.18
C ILE A 353 -19.16 -11.48 -6.18
N ALA A 354 -18.31 -12.47 -6.49
CA ALA A 354 -18.05 -13.62 -5.64
C ALA A 354 -16.76 -13.47 -4.81
N ASP A 355 -16.24 -12.24 -4.66
CA ASP A 355 -15.03 -11.95 -3.91
C ASP A 355 -15.24 -12.15 -2.39
N PRO A 356 -14.61 -13.17 -1.78
CA PRO A 356 -14.79 -13.45 -0.35
C PRO A 356 -13.85 -12.62 0.54
N THR A 357 -12.90 -11.88 -0.03
CA THR A 357 -11.80 -11.21 0.69
C THR A 357 -12.01 -9.71 0.74
N VAL A 358 -12.33 -9.10 -0.40
CA VAL A 358 -12.83 -7.72 -0.48
C VAL A 358 -14.24 -7.79 -1.05
N PRO A 359 -15.26 -7.97 -0.21
CA PRO A 359 -16.64 -8.07 -0.67
C PRO A 359 -17.03 -6.85 -1.49
N LYS A 360 -17.81 -7.05 -2.55
CA LYS A 360 -18.28 -5.98 -3.43
C LYS A 360 -18.90 -4.79 -2.68
N LEU A 361 -19.59 -5.06 -1.56
CA LEU A 361 -20.18 -4.01 -0.72
C LEU A 361 -19.13 -3.01 -0.21
N ALA A 362 -17.93 -3.46 0.16
CA ALA A 362 -16.83 -2.57 0.57
C ALA A 362 -16.41 -1.63 -0.57
N THR A 363 -16.34 -2.15 -1.80
CA THR A 363 -16.05 -1.34 -2.99
C THR A 363 -17.19 -0.39 -3.35
N ASP A 364 -18.45 -0.81 -3.17
CA ASP A 364 -19.62 0.05 -3.37
C ASP A 364 -19.61 1.24 -2.38
N LEU A 365 -19.24 0.99 -1.12
CA LEU A 365 -19.07 2.04 -0.10
C LEU A 365 -17.92 2.99 -0.45
N LEU A 366 -16.78 2.46 -0.90
CA LEU A 366 -15.65 3.26 -1.41
C LEU A 366 -16.09 4.18 -2.55
N ILE A 367 -16.81 3.66 -3.55
CA ILE A 367 -17.29 4.43 -4.70
C ILE A 367 -18.27 5.52 -4.26
N SER A 368 -19.18 5.20 -3.34
CA SER A 368 -20.13 6.15 -2.76
C SER A 368 -19.40 7.30 -2.06
N ASN A 369 -18.43 6.98 -1.19
CA ASN A 369 -17.64 7.97 -0.46
C ASN A 369 -16.80 8.85 -1.39
N ALA A 370 -16.16 8.24 -2.41
CA ALA A 370 -15.40 8.98 -3.43
C ALA A 370 -16.31 9.95 -4.20
N THR A 371 -17.52 9.52 -4.58
CA THR A 371 -18.49 10.35 -5.30
C THR A 371 -18.96 11.53 -4.44
N ALA A 372 -19.14 11.31 -3.13
CA ALA A 372 -19.57 12.37 -2.19
C ALA A 372 -18.55 13.52 -2.09
N VAL A 373 -17.25 13.26 -2.29
CA VAL A 373 -16.20 14.30 -2.35
C VAL A 373 -15.93 14.80 -3.77
N GLY A 374 -16.73 14.37 -4.75
CA GLY A 374 -16.67 14.83 -6.14
C GLY A 374 -15.67 14.10 -7.02
N THR A 375 -15.13 12.96 -6.60
CA THR A 375 -14.33 12.06 -7.45
C THR A 375 -15.26 11.32 -8.42
N LYS A 376 -14.88 11.25 -9.69
CA LYS A 376 -15.61 10.47 -10.70
C LYS A 376 -14.94 9.11 -10.89
N ILE A 377 -15.72 8.04 -10.76
CA ILE A 377 -15.30 6.69 -11.19
C ILE A 377 -15.69 6.54 -12.66
N ASN A 378 -14.71 6.48 -13.56
CA ASN A 378 -14.92 6.49 -15.00
C ASN A 378 -15.53 5.19 -15.51
N ASN A 379 -15.19 4.07 -14.88
CA ASN A 379 -15.77 2.77 -15.17
C ASN A 379 -15.75 1.88 -13.92
N TYR A 380 -16.82 1.15 -13.68
CA TYR A 380 -16.94 0.17 -12.60
C TYR A 380 -17.36 -1.17 -13.19
N VAL A 381 -16.37 -2.04 -13.40
CA VAL A 381 -16.52 -3.32 -14.05
C VAL A 381 -16.77 -4.39 -13.00
N THR A 382 -17.88 -5.12 -13.13
CA THR A 382 -18.23 -6.20 -12.22
C THR A 382 -18.45 -7.49 -13.00
N GLY A 383 -18.12 -8.61 -12.38
CA GLY A 383 -18.27 -9.93 -12.99
C GLY A 383 -18.34 -11.03 -11.92
N ASN A 384 -18.70 -12.24 -12.34
CA ASN A 384 -18.71 -13.41 -11.47
C ASN A 384 -17.28 -13.93 -11.26
N TRP A 385 -16.46 -13.13 -10.60
CA TRP A 385 -15.08 -13.42 -10.24
C TRP A 385 -14.95 -13.51 -8.73
N ASP A 386 -14.06 -14.37 -8.27
CA ASP A 386 -13.53 -14.32 -6.91
C ASP A 386 -12.43 -13.25 -6.79
N HIS A 387 -11.80 -13.18 -5.62
CA HIS A 387 -10.77 -12.17 -5.35
C HIS A 387 -9.60 -12.20 -6.34
N GLY A 388 -9.11 -13.39 -6.70
CA GLY A 388 -7.94 -13.55 -7.57
C GLY A 388 -8.29 -13.46 -9.06
N THR A 389 -9.41 -14.07 -9.46
CA THR A 389 -9.90 -14.11 -10.84
C THR A 389 -10.41 -12.75 -11.31
N ALA A 390 -10.75 -11.83 -10.42
CA ALA A 390 -11.01 -10.44 -10.77
C ALA A 390 -9.80 -9.81 -11.49
N MET A 391 -8.59 -10.22 -11.12
CA MET A 391 -7.34 -9.82 -11.77
C MET A 391 -6.98 -10.76 -12.92
N SER A 392 -6.80 -12.07 -12.65
CA SER A 392 -6.22 -13.01 -13.62
C SER A 392 -7.08 -13.23 -14.87
N SER A 393 -8.42 -13.14 -14.74
CA SER A 393 -9.32 -13.28 -15.89
C SER A 393 -9.49 -11.99 -16.70
N ASN A 394 -8.94 -10.86 -16.23
CA ASN A 394 -9.13 -9.55 -16.85
C ASN A 394 -7.83 -8.90 -17.34
N VAL A 395 -6.70 -9.62 -17.35
CA VAL A 395 -5.39 -9.04 -17.71
C VAL A 395 -5.43 -8.30 -19.04
N ASP A 396 -6.05 -8.87 -20.08
CA ASP A 396 -6.14 -8.22 -21.40
C ASP A 396 -6.99 -6.93 -21.37
N ASN A 397 -8.12 -6.95 -20.66
CA ASN A 397 -8.98 -5.78 -20.48
C ASN A 397 -8.25 -4.67 -19.70
N ILE A 398 -7.50 -5.04 -18.66
CA ILE A 398 -6.70 -4.14 -17.84
C ILE A 398 -5.60 -3.49 -18.69
N VAL A 399 -4.88 -4.26 -19.51
CA VAL A 399 -3.87 -3.74 -20.44
C VAL A 399 -4.51 -2.79 -21.46
N GLY A 400 -5.68 -3.13 -22.02
CA GLY A 400 -6.43 -2.24 -22.91
C GLY A 400 -6.88 -0.94 -22.23
N ASN A 401 -7.22 -0.99 -20.95
CA ASN A 401 -7.54 0.21 -20.15
C ASN A 401 -6.30 1.07 -19.91
N VAL A 402 -5.15 0.47 -19.57
CA VAL A 402 -3.86 1.17 -19.45
C VAL A 402 -3.52 1.90 -20.75
N GLN A 403 -3.64 1.22 -21.90
CA GLN A 403 -3.43 1.82 -23.22
C GLN A 403 -4.34 3.02 -23.44
N SER A 404 -5.63 2.89 -23.10
CA SER A 404 -6.62 3.96 -23.25
C SER A 404 -6.31 5.18 -22.38
N LEU A 405 -5.89 4.96 -21.12
CA LEU A 405 -5.50 6.03 -20.20
C LEU A 405 -4.26 6.79 -20.71
N LEU A 406 -3.26 6.08 -21.21
CA LEU A 406 -2.01 6.69 -21.72
C LEU A 406 -2.20 7.42 -23.07
N ALA A 407 -3.18 6.98 -23.88
CA ALA A 407 -3.54 7.58 -25.15
C ALA A 407 -4.33 8.89 -25.01
N ALA A 408 -5.09 9.06 -23.92
CA ALA A 408 -5.84 10.29 -23.66
C ALA A 408 -4.90 11.50 -23.60
N GLN A 409 -5.21 12.52 -24.41
CA GLN A 409 -4.41 13.75 -24.57
C GLN A 409 -4.64 14.71 -23.40
#